data_AF-A0A699V387-F1
#
_entry.id   AF-A0A699V387-F1
#
_cell.length_a   1.000
_cell.length_b   1.000
_cell.length_c   1.000
_cell.angle_alpha   90.00
_cell.angle_beta   90.00
_cell.angle_gamma   90.00
#
_symmetry.space_group_name_H-M   'P 1'
#
loop_
_entity.id
_entity.type
_entity.pdbx_description
1 polymer ?
#
loop_
_entity_poly.entity_id
_entity_poly.type
_entity_poly.pdbx_seq_one_letter_code
_entity_poly.pdbx_strand_id
1 'polypeptide(L)' 'MAHITTKEVEDKLKKKRLEDVPIVRNFPKVFPEELPGLPLTRPAEFQIDLVPGAASVARAPYRLAPSEMK' A
#
# COMPACT_ATOMS: atom_id res chain seq x y z
N MET A 1 -29.10 -15.62 13.76
CA MET A 1 -28.62 -14.27 13.43
C MET A 1 -27.51 -14.39 12.39
N ALA A 2 -27.57 -13.55 11.36
CA ALA A 2 -26.77 -13.49 10.12
C ALA A 2 -25.54 -14.41 9.96
N HIS A 3 -25.65 -15.40 9.07
CA HIS A 3 -24.52 -16.12 8.44
C HIS A 3 -24.32 -15.71 6.96
N ILE A 4 -24.89 -14.58 6.55
CA ILE A 4 -25.08 -14.22 5.13
C ILE A 4 -23.93 -13.32 4.60
N THR A 5 -23.23 -12.63 5.48
CA THR A 5 -22.22 -11.62 5.10
C THR A 5 -20.88 -12.18 4.63
N THR A 6 -20.55 -13.45 4.90
CA THR A 6 -19.30 -14.05 4.38
C THR A 6 -19.46 -14.54 2.94
N LYS A 7 -20.61 -15.16 2.62
CA LYS A 7 -20.87 -15.69 1.28
C LYS A 7 -21.04 -14.59 0.23
N GLU A 8 -21.68 -13.47 0.55
CA GLU A 8 -21.84 -12.36 -0.42
C GLU A 8 -20.53 -11.60 -0.67
N VAL A 9 -19.68 -11.44 0.34
CA VAL A 9 -18.35 -10.82 0.17
C VAL A 9 -17.43 -11.73 -0.63
N GLU A 10 -17.47 -13.04 -0.38
CA GLU A 10 -16.71 -14.03 -1.15
C GLU A 10 -17.22 -14.17 -2.59
N ASP A 11 -18.54 -14.09 -2.82
CA ASP A 11 -19.13 -14.11 -4.16
C ASP A 11 -18.88 -12.81 -4.95
N LYS A 12 -18.75 -11.66 -4.26
CA LYS A 12 -18.25 -10.40 -4.86
C LYS A 12 -16.76 -10.46 -5.19
N LEU A 13 -15.92 -11.06 -4.35
CA LEU A 13 -14.50 -11.29 -4.62
C LEU A 13 -14.31 -12.22 -5.84
N LYS A 14 -15.19 -13.21 -6.00
CA LYS A 14 -15.18 -14.16 -7.14
C LYS A 14 -15.62 -13.54 -8.47
N LYS A 15 -16.21 -12.33 -8.49
CA LYS A 15 -16.84 -11.76 -9.70
C LYS A 15 -15.91 -11.07 -10.70
N LYS A 16 -14.59 -11.07 -10.46
CA LYS A 16 -13.46 -10.88 -11.38
C LYS A 16 -12.26 -10.58 -10.51
N ARG A 17 -11.35 -11.53 -10.35
CA ARG A 17 -10.13 -11.30 -9.59
C ARG A 17 -9.16 -10.47 -10.43
N LEU A 18 -8.27 -9.72 -9.78
CA LEU A 18 -7.25 -8.93 -10.48
C LEU A 18 -6.34 -9.86 -11.31
N GLU A 19 -6.10 -11.05 -10.78
CA GLU A 19 -5.44 -12.17 -11.44
C GLU A 19 -6.17 -12.66 -12.70
N ASP A 20 -7.41 -12.26 -13.00
CA ASP A 20 -8.09 -12.60 -14.26
C ASP A 20 -7.68 -11.72 -15.44
N VAL A 21 -6.99 -10.62 -15.15
CA VAL A 21 -6.48 -9.72 -16.18
C VAL A 21 -5.25 -10.37 -16.85
N PRO A 22 -5.24 -10.57 -18.18
CA PRO A 22 -4.14 -11.27 -18.87
C PRO A 22 -2.74 -10.70 -18.60
N ILE A 23 -2.62 -9.37 -18.49
CA ILE A 23 -1.31 -8.75 -18.21
C ILE A 23 -0.83 -9.06 -16.79
N VAL A 24 -1.72 -9.17 -15.82
CA VAL A 24 -1.37 -9.48 -14.42
C VAL A 24 -0.88 -10.92 -14.32
N ARG A 25 -1.56 -11.86 -15.00
CA ARG A 25 -1.15 -13.27 -15.08
C ARG A 25 0.25 -13.46 -15.65
N ASN A 26 0.62 -12.63 -16.62
CA ASN A 26 1.93 -12.69 -17.26
C ASN A 26 3.05 -12.10 -16.39
N PHE A 27 2.72 -11.29 -15.38
CA PHE A 27 3.68 -10.60 -14.52
C PHE A 27 3.36 -10.71 -13.02
N PRO A 28 3.29 -11.94 -12.46
CA PRO A 28 2.90 -12.14 -11.06
C PRO A 28 3.89 -11.52 -10.06
N LYS A 29 5.16 -11.33 -10.46
CA LYS A 29 6.18 -10.68 -9.63
C LYS A 29 6.08 -9.15 -9.61
N VAL A 30 5.43 -8.55 -10.62
CA VAL A 30 5.22 -7.10 -10.73
C VAL A 30 3.92 -6.67 -10.04
N PHE A 31 2.94 -7.58 -9.99
CA PHE A 31 1.65 -7.37 -9.31
C PHE A 31 1.47 -8.38 -8.16
N PRO A 32 2.32 -8.32 -7.11
CA PRO A 32 2.12 -9.16 -5.95
C PRO A 32 0.88 -8.71 -5.17
N GLU A 33 0.22 -9.66 -4.49
CA GLU A 33 -0.96 -9.39 -3.65
C GLU A 33 -0.63 -8.46 -2.48
N GLU A 34 0.63 -8.50 -2.00
CA GLU A 34 1.20 -7.57 -1.03
C GLU A 34 2.45 -6.90 -1.61
N LEU A 35 2.56 -5.58 -1.47
CA LEU A 35 3.70 -4.84 -2.00
C LEU A 35 4.97 -5.15 -1.20
N PRO A 36 6.08 -5.53 -1.85
CA PRO A 36 7.36 -5.63 -1.16
C PRO A 36 7.73 -4.25 -0.61
N GLY A 37 8.28 -4.23 0.60
CA GLY A 37 8.81 -3.00 1.18
C GLY A 37 9.85 -2.35 0.24
N LEU A 38 10.03 -1.03 0.38
CA LEU A 38 11.05 -0.33 -0.39
C LEU A 38 12.42 -0.95 -0.10
N PRO A 39 13.22 -1.27 -1.13
CA PRO A 39 14.56 -1.80 -0.91
C PRO A 39 15.37 -0.77 -0.12
N LEU A 40 15.97 -1.22 1.00
CA LEU A 40 16.84 -0.38 1.82
C LEU A 40 18.01 0.15 1.00
N THR A 41 18.55 -0.70 0.11
CA THR A 41 19.61 -0.36 -0.82
C THR A 41 19.02 0.07 -2.16
N ARG A 42 19.01 1.36 -2.41
CA ARG A 42 18.70 1.91 -3.74
C ARG A 42 19.99 2.05 -4.53
N PRO A 43 20.03 1.70 -5.83
CA PRO A 43 21.21 1.88 -6.67
C PRO A 43 21.64 3.34 -6.85
N ALA A 44 20.72 4.29 -6.61
CA ALA A 44 20.96 5.72 -6.68
C ALA A 44 20.60 6.38 -5.35
N GLU A 45 21.43 7.32 -4.93
CA GLU A 45 21.17 8.20 -3.79
C GLU A 45 20.09 9.22 -4.19
N PHE A 46 19.06 9.36 -3.38
CA PHE A 46 17.99 10.33 -3.63
C PHE A 46 18.36 11.64 -2.96
N GLN A 47 18.59 12.69 -3.76
CA GLN A 47 18.79 14.05 -3.28
C GLN A 47 17.44 14.78 -3.24
N ILE A 48 17.24 15.58 -2.19
CA ILE A 48 16.08 16.47 -2.08
C ILE A 48 16.60 17.89 -2.28
N ASP A 49 16.42 18.39 -3.50
CA ASP A 49 16.79 19.75 -3.83
C ASP A 49 15.71 20.72 -3.33
N LEU A 50 16.13 21.70 -2.55
CA LEU A 50 15.26 22.75 -2.05
C LEU A 50 15.34 23.97 -2.95
N VAL A 51 14.18 24.59 -3.19
CA VAL A 51 14.15 25.93 -3.79
C VAL A 51 14.90 26.89 -2.86
N PRO A 52 15.79 27.78 -3.38
CA PRO A 52 16.50 28.75 -2.54
C PRO A 52 15.53 29.53 -1.64
N GLY A 53 15.82 29.55 -0.34
CA GLY A 53 14.98 30.19 0.69
C GLY A 53 13.91 29.30 1.31
N ALA A 54 13.77 28.03 0.89
CA ALA A 54 12.89 27.08 1.58
C ALA A 54 13.38 26.79 3.00
N ALA A 55 12.48 26.94 3.98
CA ALA A 55 12.76 26.63 5.37
C ALA A 55 12.27 25.22 5.73
N SER A 56 12.95 24.56 6.66
CA SER A 56 12.49 23.28 7.23
C SER A 56 11.18 23.49 7.98
N VAL A 57 10.24 22.56 7.83
CA VAL A 57 8.96 22.58 8.55
C VAL A 57 8.94 21.48 9.60
N ALA A 58 8.81 21.86 10.87
CA ALA A 58 8.53 20.96 11.97
C ALA A 58 7.06 21.10 12.39
N ARG A 59 6.35 19.98 12.56
CA ARG A 59 4.97 19.94 13.08
C ARG A 59 4.87 18.87 14.16
N ALA A 60 4.05 19.13 15.17
CA ALA A 60 3.75 18.11 16.17
C ALA A 60 3.04 16.91 15.51
N PRO A 61 3.35 15.67 15.92
CA PRO A 61 2.59 14.50 15.48
C PRO A 61 1.12 14.64 15.84
N TYR A 62 0.24 14.04 15.04
CA TYR A 62 -1.17 13.90 15.40
C TYR A 62 -1.33 12.97 16.60
N ARG A 63 -2.43 13.15 17.34
CA ARG A 63 -2.78 12.21 18.43
C ARG A 63 -3.18 10.88 17.80
N LEU A 64 -2.49 9.82 18.21
CA LEU A 64 -2.82 8.44 17.86
C LEU A 64 -3.68 7.81 18.97
N ALA A 65 -4.51 6.83 18.62
CA ALA A 65 -5.21 6.04 19.63
C ALA A 65 -4.22 5.12 20.37
N PRO A 66 -4.47 4.75 21.64
CA PRO A 66 -3.58 3.84 22.37
C PRO A 66 -3.30 2.51 21.65
N SER A 67 -4.25 2.01 20.84
CA SER A 67 -4.08 0.78 20.05
C SER A 67 -3.05 0.90 18.92
N GLU A 68 -2.78 2.11 18.45
CA GLU A 68 -1.81 2.41 17.38
C GLU A 68 -0.41 2.73 17.94
N MET A 69 -0.32 3.08 19.22
CA MET A 69 0.93 3.40 19.93
C MET A 69 1.64 2.15 20.49
N LYS A 70 1.56 1.01 19.80
CA LYS A 70 2.18 -0.25 20.24
C LYS A 70 3.69 -0.19 20.31
#